data_AF-G8JM16-F1
#
_entry.id   AF-G8JM16-F1
#
_cell.length_a   1.000
_cell.length_b   1.000
_cell.length_c   1.000
_cell.angle_alpha   90.00
_cell.angle_beta   90.00
_cell.angle_gamma   90.00
#
_symmetry.space_group_name_H-M   'P 1'
#
loop_
_entity.id
_entity.type
_entity.pdbx_description
1 polymer ?
#
loop_
_entity_poly.entity_id
_entity_poly.type
_entity_poly.pdbx_seq_one_letter_code
_entity_poly.pdbx_strand_id
1 'polypeptide(L)'
;MGVYEDMYRQRQSNDDIKTKKHVSFKPSSKFHSNNYANHYIHTDSYPQSYVKNIENTVEGYPKLQKLFQLKEKQIAKHATTPFGYRVDIDDMVPTLNRWIQRDKLVFDVVMIGCLSDNQFIYPLLTQLPINKLVSKPGFLFIWASAQKINELTKLLNNEGWAKKFRRSEEFVFVPVNKDSPFYPGLDQDDEPLFDKMQWHCWMCITGTVRRSTDGYLIHCNVDTDLAIETDAAQNGAVPSHVYKVAENFSTATRRLHIIPARTGSENPVRLRPGWVIMSPDVMLDNFEAKRYRDEIRQLGSNLPMDNGIESLRPKSPIQKKN
;
A
#
# COMPACT_ATOMS: atom_id res chain seq x y z
N MET A 1 -27.31 22.37 -83.69
CA MET A 1 -27.33 23.84 -83.71
C MET A 1 -28.06 24.29 -82.45
N GLY A 2 -27.50 24.96 -81.47
CA GLY A 2 -26.12 25.32 -81.12
C GLY A 2 -25.96 25.08 -79.59
N VAL A 3 -24.82 24.64 -79.06
CA VAL A 3 -23.53 25.39 -78.97
C VAL A 3 -23.78 26.63 -78.11
N TYR A 4 -23.36 26.61 -76.83
CA TYR A 4 -22.13 27.25 -76.33
C TYR A 4 -22.11 28.77 -76.61
N GLU A 5 -21.72 29.57 -75.61
CA GLU A 5 -21.59 31.03 -75.65
C GLU A 5 -22.95 31.75 -75.55
N ASP A 6 -23.42 32.12 -74.35
CA ASP A 6 -22.94 33.35 -73.72
C ASP A 6 -22.20 33.10 -72.41
N MET A 7 -20.92 32.89 -72.62
CA MET A 7 -19.84 33.05 -71.71
C MET A 7 -19.52 34.56 -71.67
N TYR A 8 -19.25 35.11 -70.47
CA TYR A 8 -18.61 36.43 -70.22
C TYR A 8 -19.46 37.71 -70.25
N ARG A 9 -20.04 38.05 -69.08
CA ARG A 9 -20.07 39.39 -68.42
C ARG A 9 -21.11 39.27 -67.30
N GLN A 10 -20.81 39.24 -66.00
CA GLN A 10 -19.86 40.05 -65.27
C GLN A 10 -19.31 39.21 -64.09
N ARG A 11 -18.03 38.88 -64.14
CA ARG A 11 -17.23 38.77 -62.91
C ARG A 11 -17.06 40.20 -62.39
N GLN A 12 -17.87 40.59 -61.41
CA GLN A 12 -17.48 41.62 -60.46
C GLN A 12 -17.64 41.07 -59.05
N SER A 13 -16.55 41.20 -58.33
CA SER A 13 -16.25 40.75 -56.98
C SER A 13 -17.36 41.08 -55.99
N ASN A 14 -17.81 40.08 -55.25
CA ASN A 14 -18.17 40.26 -53.85
C ASN A 14 -17.51 39.12 -53.09
N ASP A 15 -16.28 39.39 -52.63
CA ASP A 15 -15.65 38.64 -51.56
C ASP A 15 -16.51 38.82 -50.30
N ASP A 16 -17.45 37.92 -50.09
CA ASP A 16 -18.10 37.76 -48.80
C ASP A 16 -17.06 37.24 -47.81
N ILE A 17 -16.43 38.17 -47.11
CA ILE A 17 -15.58 37.95 -45.96
C ILE A 17 -16.38 37.12 -44.96
N LYS A 18 -16.17 35.80 -44.99
CA LYS A 18 -16.51 34.90 -43.88
C LYS A 18 -15.72 35.37 -42.67
N THR A 19 -16.31 36.26 -41.91
CA THR A 19 -15.84 36.67 -40.59
C THR A 19 -15.80 35.42 -39.73
N LYS A 20 -14.61 34.82 -39.65
CA LYS A 20 -14.28 33.79 -38.66
C LYS A 20 -14.70 34.37 -37.31
N LYS A 21 -15.76 33.83 -36.69
CA LYS A 21 -16.09 34.15 -35.30
C LYS A 21 -14.85 33.85 -34.48
N HIS A 22 -14.15 34.91 -34.10
CA HIS A 22 -12.97 34.83 -33.26
C HIS A 22 -13.44 34.23 -31.94
N VAL A 23 -13.08 32.97 -31.67
CA VAL A 23 -13.32 32.37 -30.37
C VAL A 23 -12.51 33.20 -29.39
N SER A 24 -13.21 34.01 -28.60
CA SER A 24 -12.58 34.84 -27.59
C SER A 24 -12.08 33.92 -26.48
N PHE A 25 -10.77 33.76 -26.36
CA PHE A 25 -10.12 33.18 -25.19
C PHE A 25 -10.14 34.18 -24.02
N LYS A 26 -11.28 34.82 -23.74
CA LYS A 26 -11.45 35.56 -22.50
C LYS A 26 -11.47 34.53 -21.37
N PRO A 27 -10.58 34.63 -20.36
CA PRO A 27 -10.70 33.81 -19.17
C PRO A 27 -12.11 33.99 -18.61
N SER A 28 -12.80 32.89 -18.26
CA SER A 28 -14.08 33.03 -17.59
C SER A 28 -13.87 33.80 -16.29
N SER A 29 -14.61 34.89 -16.09
CA SER A 29 -14.53 35.70 -14.86
C SER A 29 -15.00 34.95 -13.62
N LYS A 30 -15.67 33.80 -13.80
CA LYS A 30 -15.99 32.87 -12.74
C LYS A 30 -14.89 31.81 -12.65
N PHE A 31 -14.14 31.83 -11.55
CA PHE A 31 -13.39 30.65 -11.13
C PHE A 31 -14.41 29.55 -10.82
N HIS A 32 -14.46 28.49 -11.63
CA HIS A 32 -15.07 27.24 -11.19
C HIS A 32 -14.14 26.65 -10.12
N SER A 33 -14.40 27.05 -8.87
CA SER A 33 -13.74 26.48 -7.70
C SER A 33 -14.40 25.13 -7.42
N ASN A 34 -13.80 24.05 -7.92
CA ASN A 34 -14.15 22.70 -7.48
C ASN A 34 -13.54 22.48 -6.09
N ASN A 35 -14.11 23.14 -5.08
CA ASN A 35 -13.69 23.02 -3.69
C ASN A 35 -14.45 21.87 -3.02
N TYR A 36 -13.86 20.68 -3.05
CA TYR A 36 -14.47 19.48 -2.44
C TYR A 36 -14.54 19.55 -0.91
N ALA A 37 -13.69 20.35 -0.25
CA ALA A 37 -13.83 20.58 1.20
C ALA A 37 -15.08 21.40 1.51
N ASN A 38 -15.33 22.48 0.75
CA ASN A 38 -16.56 23.25 0.87
C ASN A 38 -17.79 22.43 0.46
N HIS A 39 -17.64 21.56 -0.54
CA HIS A 39 -18.70 20.66 -0.95
C HIS A 39 -19.07 19.70 0.19
N TYR A 40 -18.08 19.06 0.83
CA TYR A 40 -18.28 18.20 2.00
C TYR A 40 -19.05 18.91 3.12
N ILE A 41 -18.66 20.12 3.48
CA ILE A 41 -19.33 20.92 4.53
C ILE A 41 -20.83 21.13 4.23
N HIS A 42 -21.23 21.17 2.97
CA HIS A 42 -22.62 21.44 2.57
C HIS A 42 -23.43 20.21 2.17
N THR A 43 -22.78 19.07 1.88
CA THR A 43 -23.45 17.89 1.30
C THR A 43 -23.11 16.57 1.97
N ASP A 44 -22.18 16.55 2.93
CA ASP A 44 -21.59 15.35 3.51
C ASP A 44 -20.93 14.39 2.48
N SER A 45 -20.71 14.87 1.25
CA SER A 45 -19.98 14.09 0.24
C SER A 45 -18.48 14.24 0.44
N TYR A 46 -17.86 13.16 0.93
CA TYR A 46 -16.44 13.08 1.22
C TYR A 46 -15.56 13.42 0.00
N PRO A 47 -14.49 14.23 0.13
CA PRO A 47 -13.64 14.61 -1.00
C PRO A 47 -13.03 13.43 -1.77
N GLN A 48 -12.69 12.34 -1.07
CA GLN A 48 -12.09 11.15 -1.68
C GLN A 48 -13.03 10.40 -2.63
N SER A 49 -14.36 10.57 -2.51
CA SER A 49 -15.34 9.92 -3.41
C SER A 49 -15.28 10.46 -4.84
N TYR A 50 -14.64 11.62 -5.05
CA TYR A 50 -14.44 12.22 -6.36
C TYR A 50 -13.14 11.77 -7.05
N VAL A 51 -12.31 10.96 -6.38
CA VAL A 51 -11.12 10.38 -7.00
C VAL A 51 -11.57 9.30 -7.99
N LYS A 52 -11.14 9.43 -9.24
CA LYS A 52 -11.50 8.50 -10.31
C LYS A 52 -10.53 7.33 -10.37
N ASN A 53 -10.98 6.24 -11.00
CA ASN A 53 -10.19 5.05 -11.29
C ASN A 53 -9.63 4.35 -10.03
N ILE A 54 -10.32 4.48 -8.89
CA ILE A 54 -9.93 3.81 -7.64
C ILE A 54 -9.94 2.28 -7.78
N GLU A 55 -10.90 1.73 -8.54
CA GLU A 55 -11.01 0.30 -8.82
C GLU A 55 -9.87 -0.23 -9.70
N ASN A 56 -9.40 0.59 -10.63
CA ASN A 56 -8.32 0.26 -11.55
C ASN A 56 -7.42 1.47 -11.78
N THR A 57 -6.50 1.69 -10.83
CA THR A 57 -5.60 2.85 -10.81
C THR A 57 -4.69 2.93 -12.04
N VAL A 58 -4.61 1.85 -12.82
CA VAL A 58 -3.76 1.69 -14.00
C VAL A 58 -4.57 1.57 -15.28
N GLU A 59 -5.86 1.93 -15.25
CA GLU A 59 -6.70 2.04 -16.43
C GLU A 59 -6.05 2.97 -17.48
N GLY A 60 -6.04 2.54 -18.74
CA GLY A 60 -5.38 3.27 -19.82
C GLY A 60 -3.86 3.06 -19.92
N TYR A 61 -3.25 2.28 -19.01
CA TYR A 61 -1.81 1.99 -19.01
C TYR A 61 -1.50 0.48 -19.16
N PRO A 62 -1.55 -0.08 -20.39
CA PRO A 62 -1.42 -1.53 -20.61
C PRO A 62 -0.11 -2.16 -20.10
N LYS A 63 1.01 -1.43 -20.20
CA LYS A 63 2.31 -1.90 -19.70
C LYS A 63 2.32 -2.03 -18.17
N LEU A 64 1.67 -1.09 -17.48
CA LEU A 64 1.58 -1.10 -16.02
C LEU A 64 0.63 -2.19 -15.56
N GLN A 65 -0.53 -2.33 -16.19
CA GLN A 65 -1.44 -3.47 -15.98
C GLN A 65 -0.71 -4.81 -16.15
N LYS A 66 0.10 -4.94 -17.20
CA LYS A 66 0.89 -6.16 -17.42
C LYS A 66 1.91 -6.40 -16.31
N LEU A 67 2.59 -5.36 -15.82
CA LEU A 67 3.52 -5.47 -14.69
C LEU A 67 2.82 -5.99 -13.44
N PHE A 68 1.67 -5.40 -13.07
CA PHE A 68 0.87 -5.86 -11.92
C PHE A 68 0.43 -7.31 -12.07
N GLN A 69 -0.10 -7.69 -13.22
CA GLN A 69 -0.51 -9.08 -13.51
C GLN A 69 0.66 -10.07 -13.39
N LEU A 70 1.84 -9.71 -13.90
CA LEU A 70 3.03 -10.58 -13.81
C LEU A 70 3.48 -10.73 -12.35
N LYS A 71 3.50 -9.64 -11.57
CA LYS A 71 3.86 -9.69 -10.15
C LYS A 71 2.85 -10.49 -9.34
N GLU A 72 1.55 -10.29 -9.53
CA GLU A 72 0.51 -11.09 -8.85
C GLU A 72 0.66 -12.58 -9.16
N LYS A 73 0.89 -12.94 -10.43
CA LYS A 73 1.15 -14.34 -10.83
C LYS A 73 2.43 -14.89 -10.20
N GLN A 74 3.50 -14.10 -10.16
CA GLN A 74 4.77 -14.51 -9.56
C GLN A 74 4.61 -14.75 -8.06
N ILE A 75 3.94 -13.84 -7.34
CA ILE A 75 3.67 -13.96 -5.91
C ILE A 75 2.82 -15.20 -5.64
N ALA A 76 1.71 -15.38 -6.37
CA ALA A 76 0.83 -16.52 -6.20
C ALA A 76 1.52 -17.87 -6.45
N LYS A 77 2.38 -17.95 -7.47
CA LYS A 77 3.17 -19.16 -7.79
C LYS A 77 4.18 -19.52 -6.71
N HIS A 78 4.67 -18.52 -5.97
CA HIS A 78 5.74 -18.68 -4.99
C HIS A 78 5.25 -18.32 -3.57
N ALA A 79 3.97 -18.56 -3.28
CA ALA A 79 3.41 -18.36 -1.96
C ALA A 79 3.55 -19.63 -1.12
N THR A 80 4.06 -19.51 0.10
CA THR A 80 3.98 -20.61 1.09
C THR A 80 2.55 -20.81 1.57
N THR A 81 2.31 -21.88 2.33
CA THR A 81 1.05 -22.11 3.02
C THR A 81 0.62 -20.83 3.78
N PRO A 82 -0.67 -20.45 3.74
CA PRO A 82 -1.20 -19.40 4.62
C PRO A 82 -1.12 -19.88 6.07
N PHE A 83 -0.09 -19.44 6.78
CA PHE A 83 0.17 -19.89 8.14
C PHE A 83 -0.48 -18.94 9.15
N GLY A 84 -1.23 -19.50 10.08
CA GLY A 84 -1.75 -18.84 11.26
C GLY A 84 -1.11 -19.40 12.52
N TYR A 85 -0.73 -18.54 13.45
CA TYR A 85 -0.30 -18.90 14.79
C TYR A 85 -1.18 -18.18 15.81
N ARG A 86 -2.03 -18.93 16.50
CA ARG A 86 -2.92 -18.37 17.51
C ARG A 86 -2.18 -18.20 18.83
N VAL A 87 -2.18 -16.98 19.38
CA VAL A 87 -1.46 -16.66 20.62
C VAL A 87 -2.07 -15.44 21.30
N ASP A 88 -2.22 -15.51 22.62
CA ASP A 88 -2.64 -14.36 23.40
C ASP A 88 -1.57 -13.27 23.44
N ILE A 89 -2.00 -12.03 23.64
CA ILE A 89 -1.15 -10.84 23.54
C ILE A 89 0.06 -10.93 24.49
N ASP A 90 -0.16 -11.38 25.72
CA ASP A 90 0.89 -11.52 26.75
C ASP A 90 1.94 -12.59 26.39
N ASP A 91 1.56 -13.60 25.60
CA ASP A 91 2.43 -14.70 25.18
C ASP A 91 3.15 -14.45 23.85
N MET A 92 2.90 -13.32 23.18
CA MET A 92 3.56 -12.97 21.92
C MET A 92 5.06 -12.80 22.07
N VAL A 93 5.52 -12.02 23.07
CA VAL A 93 6.96 -11.76 23.28
C VAL A 93 7.71 -13.06 23.64
N PRO A 94 7.26 -13.90 24.59
CA PRO A 94 7.87 -15.21 24.85
C PRO A 94 7.90 -16.11 23.62
N THR A 95 6.81 -16.16 22.85
CA THR A 95 6.72 -16.97 21.62
C THR A 95 7.75 -16.53 20.58
N LEU A 96 7.85 -15.23 20.30
CA LEU A 96 8.81 -14.70 19.33
C LEU A 96 10.25 -14.95 19.77
N ASN A 97 10.54 -14.81 21.07
CA ASN A 97 11.86 -15.16 21.60
C ASN A 97 12.18 -16.65 21.41
N ARG A 98 11.21 -17.54 21.62
CA ARG A 98 11.37 -18.98 21.35
C ARG A 98 11.62 -19.25 19.86
N TRP A 99 10.87 -18.60 18.96
CA TRP A 99 11.08 -18.71 17.52
C TRP A 99 12.50 -18.30 17.09
N ILE A 100 13.01 -17.21 17.67
CA ILE A 100 14.37 -16.72 17.39
C ILE A 100 15.43 -17.67 17.98
N GLN A 101 15.30 -18.03 19.27
CA GLN A 101 16.36 -18.71 20.01
C GLN A 101 16.40 -20.21 19.75
N ARG A 102 15.25 -20.87 19.77
CA ARG A 102 15.14 -22.32 19.61
C ARG A 102 14.91 -22.70 18.16
N ASP A 103 13.94 -22.06 17.51
CA ASP A 103 13.53 -22.43 16.16
C ASP A 103 14.35 -21.71 15.08
N LYS A 104 15.26 -20.81 15.45
CA LYS A 104 16.18 -20.08 14.56
C LYS A 104 15.45 -19.42 13.38
N LEU A 105 14.25 -18.90 13.62
CA LEU A 105 13.46 -18.21 12.60
C LEU A 105 13.92 -16.77 12.44
N VAL A 106 13.92 -16.32 11.19
CA VAL A 106 14.20 -14.95 10.77
C VAL A 106 13.24 -14.61 9.64
N PHE A 107 12.74 -13.37 9.63
CA PHE A 107 11.84 -12.86 8.61
C PHE A 107 12.47 -11.66 7.91
N ASP A 108 12.17 -11.46 6.64
CA ASP A 108 12.67 -10.33 5.86
C ASP A 108 11.70 -9.16 5.84
N VAL A 109 10.41 -9.47 5.87
CA VAL A 109 9.32 -8.50 5.94
C VAL A 109 8.50 -8.80 7.18
N VAL A 110 8.43 -7.85 8.10
CA VAL A 110 7.54 -7.93 9.26
C VAL A 110 6.52 -6.81 9.20
N MET A 111 5.26 -7.14 9.39
CA MET A 111 4.16 -6.20 9.55
C MET A 111 3.68 -6.25 11.00
N ILE A 112 3.32 -5.11 11.58
CA ILE A 112 2.76 -5.02 12.93
C ILE A 112 1.57 -4.07 12.95
N GLY A 113 0.45 -4.49 13.54
CA GLY A 113 -0.73 -3.66 13.77
C GLY A 113 -2.01 -4.21 13.13
N CYS A 114 -3.14 -3.51 13.33
CA CYS A 114 -4.44 -3.83 12.74
C CYS A 114 -5.40 -2.64 12.84
N LEU A 115 -6.60 -2.76 12.28
CA LEU A 115 -7.71 -1.82 12.39
C LEU A 115 -8.40 -1.98 13.75
N SER A 116 -7.79 -1.43 14.78
CA SER A 116 -8.33 -1.41 16.14
C SER A 116 -7.87 -0.14 16.84
N ASP A 117 -8.72 0.44 17.67
CA ASP A 117 -8.41 1.62 18.49
C ASP A 117 -7.71 1.23 19.79
N ASN A 118 -7.96 -0.01 20.27
CA ASN A 118 -7.30 -0.63 21.43
C ASN A 118 -5.88 -1.11 21.11
N GLN A 119 -5.16 -0.31 20.34
CA GLN A 119 -3.74 -0.44 20.14
C GLN A 119 -3.02 -0.06 21.44
N PHE A 120 -3.01 -0.97 22.44
CA PHE A 120 -2.06 -1.00 23.56
C PHE A 120 -0.65 -1.36 23.06
N ILE A 121 -0.29 -0.75 21.94
CA ILE A 121 0.83 -1.03 21.08
C ILE A 121 2.11 -0.60 21.79
N TYR A 122 2.15 0.54 22.47
CA TYR A 122 3.42 1.11 22.92
C TYR A 122 4.20 0.22 23.94
N PRO A 123 3.59 -0.27 25.04
CA PRO A 123 4.31 -1.13 25.99
C PRO A 123 4.74 -2.46 25.37
N LEU A 124 3.89 -3.06 24.52
CA LEU A 124 4.20 -4.34 23.88
C LEU A 124 5.25 -4.18 22.77
N LEU A 125 5.11 -3.20 21.88
CA LEU A 125 6.05 -2.92 20.79
C LEU A 125 7.46 -2.67 21.31
N THR A 126 7.59 -2.00 22.46
CA THR A 126 8.90 -1.76 23.10
C THR A 126 9.57 -3.07 23.51
N GLN A 127 8.79 -4.11 23.83
CA GLN A 127 9.28 -5.43 24.27
C GLN A 127 9.46 -6.42 23.11
N LEU A 128 8.82 -6.20 21.95
CA LEU A 128 8.93 -7.11 20.82
C LEU A 128 10.39 -7.20 20.32
N PRO A 129 10.94 -8.41 20.13
CA PRO A 129 12.34 -8.60 19.72
C PRO A 129 12.56 -8.38 18.21
N ILE A 130 11.94 -7.33 17.62
CA ILE A 130 11.88 -7.10 16.17
C ILE A 130 13.26 -6.96 15.55
N ASN A 131 14.21 -6.34 16.24
CA ASN A 131 15.58 -6.18 15.74
C ASN A 131 16.37 -7.49 15.62
N LYS A 132 15.94 -8.56 16.29
CA LYS A 132 16.51 -9.91 16.18
C LYS A 132 15.71 -10.78 15.23
N LEU A 133 14.42 -10.47 15.06
CA LEU A 133 13.48 -11.20 14.21
C LEU A 133 13.63 -10.84 12.73
N VAL A 134 13.90 -9.57 12.44
CA VAL A 134 14.05 -9.05 11.07
C VAL A 134 15.49 -9.21 10.58
N SER A 135 15.65 -9.75 9.38
CA SER A 135 16.95 -9.88 8.70
C SER A 135 17.57 -8.52 8.38
N LYS A 136 18.85 -8.53 8.00
CA LYS A 136 19.59 -7.33 7.57
C LYS A 136 20.23 -7.62 6.21
N PRO A 137 19.81 -6.98 5.10
CA PRO A 137 18.73 -5.99 5.01
C PRO A 137 17.34 -6.60 5.25
N GLY A 138 16.41 -5.79 5.76
CA GLY A 138 15.02 -6.20 6.01
C GLY A 138 14.07 -5.01 6.19
N PHE A 139 12.77 -5.30 6.22
CA PHE A 139 11.70 -4.32 6.12
C PHE A 139 10.66 -4.51 7.21
N LEU A 140 10.22 -3.40 7.78
CA LEU A 140 9.19 -3.36 8.81
C LEU A 140 8.07 -2.43 8.39
N PHE A 141 6.84 -2.91 8.44
CA PHE A 141 5.62 -2.15 8.19
C PHE A 141 4.87 -2.02 9.51
N ILE A 142 4.60 -0.80 9.96
CA ILE A 142 3.86 -0.54 11.20
C ILE A 142 2.55 0.17 10.86
N TRP A 143 1.45 -0.53 11.03
CA TRP A 143 0.09 -0.01 10.84
C TRP A 143 -0.40 0.66 12.13
N ALA A 144 -0.85 1.91 12.03
CA ALA A 144 -1.31 2.69 13.16
C ALA A 144 -2.36 3.73 12.75
N SER A 145 -3.20 4.13 13.70
CA SER A 145 -4.08 5.29 13.53
C SER A 145 -3.27 6.59 13.57
N ALA A 146 -3.86 7.68 13.06
CA ALA A 146 -3.25 9.01 13.07
C ALA A 146 -2.83 9.47 14.49
N GLN A 147 -3.59 9.08 15.53
CA GLN A 147 -3.26 9.42 16.93
C GLN A 147 -2.00 8.71 17.41
N LYS A 148 -1.82 7.45 17.01
CA LYS A 148 -0.69 6.62 17.45
C LYS A 148 0.62 6.95 16.74
N ILE A 149 0.61 7.79 15.70
CA ILE A 149 1.83 8.27 15.02
C ILE A 149 2.82 8.92 15.99
N ASN A 150 2.34 9.70 16.96
CA ASN A 150 3.22 10.35 17.94
C ASN A 150 3.90 9.33 18.86
N GLU A 151 3.17 8.30 19.28
CA GLU A 151 3.71 7.19 20.05
C GLU A 151 4.74 6.39 19.23
N LEU A 152 4.45 6.11 17.96
CA LEU A 152 5.39 5.46 17.05
C LEU A 152 6.66 6.27 16.83
N THR A 153 6.55 7.59 16.75
CA THR A 153 7.72 8.50 16.67
C THR A 153 8.61 8.32 17.89
N LYS A 154 8.02 8.30 19.10
CA LYS A 154 8.76 8.06 20.35
C LYS A 154 9.38 6.67 20.36
N LEU A 155 8.69 5.65 19.86
CA LEU A 155 9.20 4.28 19.78
C LEU A 155 10.43 4.18 18.87
N LEU A 156 10.37 4.72 17.65
CA LEU A 156 11.51 4.64 16.71
C LEU A 156 12.74 5.38 17.22
N ASN A 157 12.56 6.38 18.08
CA ASN A 157 13.63 7.14 18.72
C ASN A 157 14.10 6.55 20.07
N ASN A 158 13.42 5.54 20.61
CA ASN A 158 13.83 4.83 21.82
C ASN A 158 15.16 4.08 21.58
N GLU A 159 16.06 4.03 22.56
CA GLU A 159 17.36 3.32 22.47
C GLU A 159 17.27 1.89 21.93
N GLY A 160 16.18 1.18 22.23
CA GLY A 160 15.93 -0.19 21.75
C GLY A 160 15.73 -0.31 20.22
N TRP A 161 15.33 0.78 19.57
CA TRP A 161 14.90 0.83 18.17
C TRP A 161 15.69 1.84 17.32
N ALA A 162 16.16 2.90 17.97
CA ALA A 162 16.98 3.94 17.40
C ALA A 162 18.20 3.33 16.71
N LYS A 163 18.52 3.84 15.52
CA LYS A 163 19.60 3.38 14.63
C LYS A 163 19.43 1.95 14.07
N LYS A 164 18.45 1.17 14.53
CA LYS A 164 18.18 -0.19 14.01
C LYS A 164 17.23 -0.15 12.82
N PHE A 165 16.19 0.66 12.90
CA PHE A 165 15.23 0.90 11.83
C PHE A 165 15.22 2.37 11.46
N ARG A 166 15.17 2.66 10.16
CA ARG A 166 15.02 4.02 9.62
C ARG A 166 13.70 4.09 8.87
N ARG A 167 12.83 5.04 9.24
CA ARG A 167 11.62 5.34 8.46
C ARG A 167 12.02 5.75 7.04
N SER A 168 11.39 5.15 6.05
CA SER A 168 11.65 5.41 4.63
C SER A 168 10.43 5.95 3.91
N GLU A 169 9.25 5.35 4.13
CA GLU A 169 8.01 5.72 3.45
C GLU A 169 6.83 5.70 4.43
N GLU A 170 5.73 6.34 4.05
CA GLU A 170 4.45 6.28 4.74
C GLU A 170 3.36 5.97 3.72
N PHE A 171 2.67 4.85 3.91
CA PHE A 171 1.51 4.48 3.12
C PHE A 171 0.22 4.90 3.86
N VAL A 172 -0.70 5.52 3.14
CA VAL A 172 -1.98 6.01 3.68
C VAL A 172 -3.12 5.23 3.04
N PHE A 173 -4.04 4.77 3.87
CA PHE A 173 -5.29 4.17 3.43
C PHE A 173 -6.48 5.02 3.85
N VAL A 174 -7.38 5.28 2.91
CA VAL A 174 -8.53 6.18 3.09
C VAL A 174 -9.82 5.41 2.81
N PRO A 175 -10.71 5.23 3.80
CA PRO A 175 -12.04 4.67 3.56
C PRO A 175 -12.90 5.65 2.76
N VAL A 176 -13.88 5.11 2.03
CA VAL A 176 -14.75 5.94 1.17
C VAL A 176 -15.64 6.89 1.98
N ASN A 177 -16.10 6.46 3.15
CA ASN A 177 -16.98 7.21 4.05
C ASN A 177 -16.95 6.62 5.49
N LYS A 178 -17.77 7.17 6.39
CA LYS A 178 -17.86 6.75 7.80
C LYS A 178 -18.61 5.43 8.01
N ASP A 179 -19.40 4.98 7.05
CA ASP A 179 -20.11 3.69 7.09
C ASP A 179 -19.19 2.51 6.73
N SER A 180 -17.98 2.82 6.25
CA SER A 180 -16.95 1.83 5.93
C SER A 180 -16.55 1.01 7.16
N PRO A 181 -16.36 -0.31 7.02
CA PRO A 181 -15.77 -1.15 8.07
C PRO A 181 -14.29 -0.78 8.36
N PHE A 182 -13.67 -0.03 7.46
CA PHE A 182 -12.33 0.50 7.62
C PHE A 182 -12.32 1.93 8.17
N TYR A 183 -13.47 2.50 8.57
CA TYR A 183 -13.49 3.81 9.20
C TYR A 183 -12.72 3.75 10.55
N PRO A 184 -11.71 4.62 10.79
CA PRO A 184 -10.96 4.63 12.04
C PRO A 184 -11.76 4.96 13.30
N GLY A 185 -13.04 5.36 13.17
CA GLY A 185 -13.84 5.79 14.30
C GLY A 185 -13.37 7.10 14.92
N LEU A 186 -14.06 7.49 15.99
CA LEU A 186 -13.67 8.56 16.90
C LEU A 186 -13.45 7.90 18.27
N ASP A 187 -12.35 8.20 18.92
CA ASP A 187 -12.17 7.83 20.33
C ASP A 187 -13.14 8.66 21.17
N GLN A 188 -13.77 8.07 22.19
CA GLN A 188 -14.85 8.73 22.95
C GLN A 188 -14.39 10.00 23.71
N ASP A 189 -13.07 10.11 23.94
CA ASP A 189 -12.46 11.17 24.74
C ASP A 189 -11.76 12.28 23.91
N ASP A 190 -11.79 12.20 22.57
CA ASP A 190 -11.17 13.18 21.68
C ASP A 190 -12.24 13.97 20.89
N GLU A 191 -12.22 15.31 20.96
CA GLU A 191 -12.91 16.19 20.01
C GLU A 191 -11.94 16.62 18.89
N PRO A 192 -11.80 15.85 17.79
CA PRO A 192 -10.88 16.24 16.73
C PRO A 192 -11.41 17.44 15.94
N LEU A 193 -10.51 18.34 15.57
CA LEU A 193 -10.83 19.49 14.71
C LEU A 193 -11.31 19.08 13.31
N PHE A 194 -10.88 17.92 12.82
CA PHE A 194 -11.25 17.37 11.50
C PHE A 194 -11.60 15.89 11.61
N ASP A 195 -12.48 15.42 10.73
CA ASP A 195 -12.77 14.00 10.59
C ASP A 195 -11.52 13.20 10.18
N LYS A 196 -11.09 12.27 11.03
CA LYS A 196 -9.93 11.42 10.81
C LYS A 196 -10.30 10.24 9.90
N MET A 197 -10.24 10.45 8.59
CA MET A 197 -10.54 9.46 7.56
C MET A 197 -9.29 8.71 7.06
N GLN A 198 -8.26 8.52 7.88
CA GLN A 198 -6.96 8.03 7.40
C GLN A 198 -6.33 7.01 8.34
N TRP A 199 -5.83 5.93 7.74
CA TRP A 199 -4.91 5.00 8.37
C TRP A 199 -3.51 5.19 7.83
N HIS A 200 -2.51 4.99 8.69
CA HIS A 200 -1.11 5.21 8.36
C HIS A 200 -0.31 3.94 8.54
N CYS A 201 0.58 3.67 7.58
CA CYS A 201 1.50 2.55 7.61
C CYS A 201 2.90 3.03 7.37
N TRP A 202 3.72 2.99 8.41
CA TRP A 202 5.12 3.36 8.29
C TRP A 202 5.94 2.20 7.76
N MET A 203 6.67 2.45 6.69
CA MET A 203 7.66 1.52 6.19
C MET A 203 9.04 1.93 6.71
N CYS A 204 9.70 1.01 7.40
CA CYS A 204 11.03 1.17 7.96
C CYS A 204 12.01 0.15 7.36
N ILE A 205 13.27 0.55 7.25
CA ILE A 205 14.35 -0.27 6.68
C ILE A 205 15.41 -0.52 7.76
N THR A 206 15.90 -1.75 7.84
CA THR A 206 17.11 -2.12 8.60
C THR A 206 18.20 -2.61 7.65
N GLY A 207 19.46 -2.35 7.99
CA GLY A 207 20.60 -2.60 7.09
C GLY A 207 20.70 -1.57 5.96
N THR A 208 21.43 -1.92 4.89
CA THR A 208 21.67 -1.06 3.72
C THR A 208 21.04 -1.70 2.50
N VAL A 209 20.20 -0.93 1.80
CA VAL A 209 19.56 -1.34 0.54
C VAL A 209 19.64 -0.18 -0.43
N ARG A 210 19.97 -0.46 -1.68
CA ARG A 210 20.10 0.50 -2.77
C ARG A 210 19.28 0.05 -3.97
N ARG A 211 18.33 0.87 -4.39
CA ARG A 211 17.48 0.60 -5.56
C ARG A 211 18.26 0.26 -6.83
N SER A 212 19.42 0.89 -7.04
CA SER A 212 20.22 0.71 -8.25
C SER A 212 20.92 -0.64 -8.34
N THR A 213 21.25 -1.27 -7.21
CA THR A 213 22.03 -2.52 -7.16
C THR A 213 21.23 -3.70 -6.64
N ASP A 214 20.27 -3.46 -5.75
CA ASP A 214 19.59 -4.51 -5.00
C ASP A 214 18.22 -4.88 -5.60
N GLY A 215 18.14 -4.87 -6.93
CA GLY A 215 16.91 -5.23 -7.65
C GLY A 215 16.45 -6.66 -7.39
N TYR A 216 17.36 -7.56 -7.00
CA TYR A 216 17.03 -8.92 -6.57
C TYR A 216 16.26 -8.96 -5.24
N LEU A 217 16.32 -7.89 -4.44
CA LEU A 217 15.67 -7.78 -3.13
C LEU A 217 14.43 -6.88 -3.16
N ILE A 218 14.50 -5.77 -3.92
CA ILE A 218 13.48 -4.71 -3.91
C ILE A 218 13.08 -4.25 -5.32
N HIS A 219 11.77 -4.12 -5.55
CA HIS A 219 11.17 -3.48 -6.72
C HIS A 219 10.43 -2.22 -6.28
N CYS A 220 11.13 -1.08 -6.23
CA CYS A 220 10.52 0.18 -5.82
C CYS A 220 9.68 0.85 -6.93
N ASN A 221 8.83 1.81 -6.53
CA ASN A 221 7.92 2.57 -7.41
C ASN A 221 6.96 1.72 -8.25
N VAL A 222 6.70 0.48 -7.84
CA VAL A 222 5.63 -0.31 -8.46
C VAL A 222 4.27 0.24 -8.02
N ASP A 223 4.11 0.47 -6.72
CA ASP A 223 2.88 0.97 -6.10
C ASP A 223 3.01 2.43 -5.66
N THR A 224 1.87 3.09 -5.49
CA THR A 224 1.73 4.39 -4.84
C THR A 224 1.65 4.25 -3.33
N ASP A 225 1.89 5.35 -2.62
CA ASP A 225 1.80 5.46 -1.16
C ASP A 225 0.37 5.74 -0.66
N LEU A 226 -0.60 5.91 -1.57
CA LEU A 226 -2.01 6.09 -1.24
C LEU A 226 -2.84 4.93 -1.79
N ALA A 227 -3.75 4.42 -0.96
CA ALA A 227 -4.87 3.62 -1.41
C ALA A 227 -6.18 4.18 -0.87
N ILE A 228 -7.20 4.19 -1.72
CA ILE A 228 -8.57 4.49 -1.33
C ILE A 228 -9.32 3.16 -1.34
N GLU A 229 -10.20 2.98 -0.37
CA GLU A 229 -11.09 1.83 -0.32
C GLU A 229 -11.85 1.66 -1.65
N THR A 230 -11.98 0.41 -2.08
CA THR A 230 -12.65 0.01 -3.31
C THR A 230 -13.81 -0.91 -2.98
N ASP A 231 -14.77 -1.07 -3.89
CA ASP A 231 -15.92 -1.96 -3.69
C ASP A 231 -15.49 -3.44 -3.53
N ALA A 232 -14.32 -3.79 -4.06
CA ALA A 232 -13.71 -5.10 -3.92
C ALA A 232 -13.01 -5.34 -2.56
N ALA A 233 -12.92 -4.33 -1.68
CA ALA A 233 -12.29 -4.47 -0.39
C ALA A 233 -13.06 -5.45 0.50
N GLN A 234 -12.34 -6.42 1.06
CA GLN A 234 -12.92 -7.37 2.01
C GLN A 234 -12.51 -6.98 3.43
N ASN A 235 -13.48 -6.93 4.34
CA ASN A 235 -13.23 -6.68 5.76
C ASN A 235 -12.19 -7.65 6.31
N GLY A 236 -11.28 -7.13 7.11
CA GLY A 236 -10.27 -7.92 7.80
C GLY A 236 -9.42 -7.05 8.70
N ALA A 237 -8.52 -7.67 9.46
CA ALA A 237 -7.66 -6.97 10.41
C ALA A 237 -6.83 -5.82 9.81
N VAL A 238 -6.53 -5.84 8.51
CA VAL A 238 -5.93 -4.73 7.74
C VAL A 238 -6.45 -4.76 6.29
N PRO A 239 -6.45 -3.63 5.55
CA PRO A 239 -6.76 -3.64 4.14
C PRO A 239 -5.83 -4.57 3.35
N SER A 240 -6.40 -5.36 2.42
CA SER A 240 -5.61 -6.34 1.66
C SER A 240 -4.49 -5.71 0.81
N HIS A 241 -4.66 -4.44 0.42
CA HIS A 241 -3.70 -3.67 -0.36
C HIS A 241 -2.34 -3.52 0.34
N VAL A 242 -2.31 -3.48 1.68
CA VAL A 242 -1.06 -3.33 2.45
C VAL A 242 -0.13 -4.52 2.22
N TYR A 243 -0.70 -5.73 2.15
CA TYR A 243 0.07 -6.91 1.80
C TYR A 243 0.59 -6.85 0.37
N LYS A 244 -0.24 -6.38 -0.58
CA LYS A 244 0.16 -6.23 -1.99
C LYS A 244 1.35 -5.28 -2.12
N VAL A 245 1.31 -4.13 -1.43
CA VAL A 245 2.44 -3.17 -1.41
C VAL A 245 3.70 -3.83 -0.88
N ALA A 246 3.62 -4.55 0.24
CA ALA A 246 4.77 -5.22 0.83
C ALA A 246 5.35 -6.33 -0.08
N GLU A 247 4.49 -7.13 -0.72
CA GLU A 247 4.87 -8.20 -1.66
C GLU A 247 5.40 -7.67 -2.99
N ASN A 248 4.86 -6.55 -3.46
CA ASN A 248 5.34 -5.91 -4.67
C ASN A 248 6.69 -5.26 -4.45
N PHE A 249 6.86 -4.61 -3.29
CA PHE A 249 8.08 -3.93 -2.89
C PHE A 249 9.24 -4.91 -2.65
N SER A 250 9.05 -5.98 -1.88
CA SER A 250 10.12 -6.93 -1.54
C SER A 250 9.93 -8.29 -2.18
N THR A 251 11.00 -8.79 -2.81
CA THR A 251 11.04 -10.16 -3.34
C THR A 251 11.18 -11.22 -2.25
N ALA A 252 11.41 -10.84 -1.00
CA ALA A 252 11.69 -11.81 0.06
C ALA A 252 10.46 -12.64 0.43
N THR A 253 10.63 -13.94 0.64
CA THR A 253 9.53 -14.90 0.85
C THR A 253 9.19 -15.12 2.33
N ARG A 254 10.07 -14.70 3.25
CA ARG A 254 9.87 -14.86 4.69
C ARG A 254 9.14 -13.66 5.27
N ARG A 255 7.80 -13.74 5.33
CA ARG A 255 6.95 -12.63 5.76
C ARG A 255 6.14 -12.99 7.00
N LEU A 256 6.09 -12.07 7.97
CA LEU A 256 5.34 -12.22 9.22
C LEU A 256 4.44 -11.01 9.45
N HIS A 257 3.21 -11.24 9.86
CA HIS A 257 2.32 -10.21 10.37
C HIS A 257 1.99 -10.48 11.84
N ILE A 258 2.28 -9.52 12.72
CA ILE A 258 2.00 -9.57 14.15
C ILE A 258 0.80 -8.64 14.41
N ILE A 259 -0.31 -9.20 14.88
CA ILE A 259 -1.52 -8.44 15.23
C ILE A 259 -1.67 -8.44 16.76
N PRO A 260 -1.14 -7.41 17.45
CA PRO A 260 -1.10 -7.34 18.91
C PRO A 260 -2.41 -6.86 19.54
N ALA A 261 -3.56 -7.25 18.97
CA ALA A 261 -4.87 -6.85 19.46
C ALA A 261 -5.90 -7.92 19.11
N ARG A 262 -7.03 -7.90 19.83
CA ARG A 262 -8.23 -8.63 19.44
C ARG A 262 -9.02 -7.76 18.46
N THR A 263 -9.31 -8.29 17.28
CA THR A 263 -9.99 -7.56 16.21
C THR A 263 -11.49 -7.84 16.17
N GLY A 264 -11.94 -8.93 16.81
CA GLY A 264 -13.37 -9.28 16.91
C GLY A 264 -13.98 -9.74 15.58
N SER A 265 -15.31 -9.84 15.55
CA SER A 265 -16.08 -10.34 14.39
C SER A 265 -16.10 -9.37 13.21
N GLU A 266 -16.06 -8.07 13.47
CA GLU A 266 -16.18 -7.03 12.44
C GLU A 266 -14.96 -7.01 11.51
N ASN A 267 -13.76 -7.19 12.08
CA ASN A 267 -12.48 -7.13 11.38
C ASN A 267 -11.70 -8.45 11.52
N PRO A 268 -12.15 -9.54 10.87
CA PRO A 268 -11.58 -10.87 11.09
C PRO A 268 -10.11 -10.98 10.65
N VAL A 269 -9.33 -11.80 11.36
CA VAL A 269 -7.95 -12.12 10.96
C VAL A 269 -7.97 -13.13 9.80
N ARG A 270 -7.76 -12.64 8.58
CA ARG A 270 -7.69 -13.47 7.37
C ARG A 270 -6.26 -13.91 7.10
N LEU A 271 -6.03 -15.23 7.07
CA LEU A 271 -4.74 -15.78 6.66
C LEU A 271 -4.47 -15.49 5.18
N ARG A 272 -3.19 -15.28 4.85
CA ARG A 272 -2.75 -14.92 3.51
C ARG A 272 -1.63 -15.86 3.03
N PRO A 273 -1.73 -16.45 1.83
CA PRO A 273 -0.63 -17.25 1.27
C PRO A 273 0.67 -16.45 1.22
N GLY A 274 1.80 -17.08 1.55
CA GLY A 274 3.10 -16.40 1.62
C GLY A 274 3.35 -15.58 2.89
N TRP A 275 2.45 -15.65 3.87
CA TRP A 275 2.58 -14.98 5.17
C TRP A 275 2.37 -15.95 6.33
N VAL A 276 3.12 -15.70 7.41
CA VAL A 276 2.78 -16.15 8.75
C VAL A 276 2.01 -15.03 9.44
N ILE A 277 0.84 -15.31 10.00
CA ILE A 277 0.04 -14.32 10.75
C ILE A 277 -0.12 -14.80 12.19
N MET A 278 0.27 -13.95 13.13
CA MET A 278 0.22 -14.15 14.57
C MET A 278 -0.84 -13.23 15.17
N SER A 279 -1.84 -13.78 15.85
CA SER A 279 -2.90 -13.00 16.53
C SER A 279 -3.63 -13.86 17.57
N PRO A 280 -4.25 -13.28 18.61
CA PRO A 280 -5.22 -13.98 19.44
C PRO A 280 -6.41 -14.53 18.64
N ASP A 281 -6.79 -13.87 17.55
CA ASP A 281 -8.02 -14.16 16.80
C ASP A 281 -7.75 -14.96 15.51
N VAL A 282 -6.57 -15.58 15.38
CA VAL A 282 -6.31 -16.57 14.31
C VAL A 282 -7.23 -17.77 14.49
N MET A 283 -8.07 -18.04 13.48
CA MET A 283 -8.97 -19.19 13.49
C MET A 283 -8.27 -20.51 13.15
N LEU A 284 -7.35 -20.50 12.19
CA LEU A 284 -6.61 -21.68 11.75
C LEU A 284 -5.19 -21.63 12.31
N ASP A 285 -4.97 -22.31 13.43
CA ASP A 285 -3.67 -22.43 14.11
C ASP A 285 -2.87 -23.59 13.51
N ASN A 286 -2.18 -23.32 12.39
CA ASN A 286 -1.49 -24.34 11.58
C ASN A 286 0.01 -24.06 11.41
N PHE A 287 0.56 -23.07 12.11
CA PHE A 287 1.97 -22.71 12.00
C PHE A 287 2.87 -23.66 12.81
N GLU A 288 3.71 -24.41 12.09
CA GLU A 288 4.78 -25.21 12.66
C GLU A 288 6.13 -24.74 12.12
N ALA A 289 7.03 -24.32 13.02
CA ALA A 289 8.31 -23.73 12.63
C ALA A 289 9.17 -24.65 11.74
N LYS A 290 9.14 -25.97 11.98
CA LYS A 290 9.87 -26.94 11.14
C LYS A 290 9.30 -26.98 9.72
N ARG A 291 7.98 -27.14 9.59
CA ARG A 291 7.29 -27.15 8.30
C ARG A 291 7.50 -25.86 7.53
N TYR A 292 7.36 -24.71 8.18
CA TYR A 292 7.61 -23.40 7.57
C TYR A 292 9.04 -23.29 7.02
N ARG A 293 10.06 -23.71 7.79
CA ARG A 293 11.45 -23.70 7.30
C ARG A 293 11.66 -24.61 6.11
N ASP A 294 11.02 -25.78 6.09
CA ASP A 294 11.15 -26.73 4.99
C ASP A 294 10.48 -26.19 3.71
N GLU A 295 9.30 -25.55 3.81
CA GLU A 295 8.66 -24.84 2.69
C GLU A 295 9.55 -23.69 2.17
N ILE A 296 10.11 -22.85 3.06
CA ILE A 296 11.01 -21.75 2.67
C ILE A 296 12.29 -22.27 2.02
N ARG A 297 12.85 -23.40 2.48
CA ARG A 297 14.05 -24.01 1.87
C ARG A 297 13.79 -24.49 0.44
N GLN A 298 12.61 -25.05 0.19
CA GLN A 298 12.22 -25.50 -1.16
C GLN A 298 11.97 -24.32 -2.09
N LEU A 299 11.35 -23.25 -1.56
CA LEU A 299 10.97 -22.08 -2.34
C LEU A 299 12.15 -21.14 -2.64
N GLY A 300 13.07 -21.01 -1.69
CA GLY A 300 14.11 -19.98 -1.66
C GLY A 300 13.70 -18.73 -0.88
N SER A 301 14.68 -17.96 -0.43
CA SER A 301 14.47 -16.75 0.39
C SER A 301 13.93 -15.55 -0.40
N ASN A 302 14.04 -15.58 -1.73
CA ASN A 302 13.61 -14.50 -2.62
C ASN A 302 12.91 -15.08 -3.85
N LEU A 303 11.95 -14.34 -4.38
CA LEU A 303 11.31 -14.65 -5.66
C LEU A 303 12.35 -14.71 -6.78
N PRO A 304 12.26 -15.69 -7.70
CA PRO A 304 13.20 -15.79 -8.82
C PRO A 304 13.02 -14.62 -9.78
N MET A 305 14.11 -14.19 -10.40
CA MET A 305 14.07 -13.12 -11.40
C MET A 305 13.18 -13.49 -12.59
N ASP A 306 12.30 -12.57 -12.99
CA ASP A 306 11.42 -12.73 -14.15
C ASP A 306 11.73 -11.64 -15.18
N ASN A 307 12.12 -12.04 -16.40
CA ASN A 307 12.53 -11.11 -17.45
C ASN A 307 11.40 -10.17 -17.90
N GLY A 308 10.14 -10.64 -17.85
CA GLY A 308 8.97 -9.82 -18.16
C GLY A 308 8.81 -8.70 -17.14
N ILE A 309 8.88 -9.04 -15.84
CA ILE A 309 8.85 -8.06 -14.75
C ILE A 309 10.06 -7.12 -14.83
N GLU A 310 11.26 -7.64 -15.05
CA GLU A 310 12.48 -6.84 -15.17
C GLU A 310 12.44 -5.84 -16.33
N SER A 311 11.78 -6.19 -17.43
CA SER A 311 11.63 -5.29 -18.59
C SER A 311 10.61 -4.17 -18.38
N LEU A 312 9.63 -4.37 -17.48
CA LEU A 312 8.52 -3.44 -17.26
C LEU A 312 8.66 -2.62 -15.98
N ARG A 313 9.35 -3.12 -14.96
CA ARG A 313 9.44 -2.44 -13.67
C ARG A 313 10.25 -1.14 -13.77
N PRO A 314 9.90 -0.10 -12.99
CA PRO A 314 10.71 1.10 -12.89
C PRO A 314 12.13 0.81 -12.40
N LYS A 315 13.12 1.44 -13.03
CA LYS A 315 14.55 1.31 -12.72
C LYS A 315 15.20 2.69 -12.71
N SER A 316 16.22 2.85 -11.89
CA SER A 316 17.03 4.07 -11.91
C SER A 316 17.72 4.22 -13.28
N PRO A 317 17.85 5.45 -13.81
CA PRO A 317 18.61 5.69 -15.03
C PRO A 317 20.05 5.19 -14.89
N ILE A 318 20.56 4.53 -15.95
CA ILE A 318 21.96 4.14 -16.00
C ILE A 318 22.77 5.40 -16.35
N GLN A 319 23.66 5.83 -15.47
CA GLN A 319 24.63 6.87 -15.81
C GLN A 319 25.53 6.32 -16.93
N LYS A 320 25.47 6.91 -18.13
CA LYS A 320 26.46 6.64 -19.16
C LYS A 320 27.81 7.12 -18.62
N LYS A 321 28.78 6.22 -18.53
CA LYS A 321 30.18 6.63 -18.31
C LYS A 321 30.59 7.43 -19.55
N ASN A 322 30.88 8.71 -19.36
CA ASN A 322 31.56 9.53 -20.37
C ASN A 322 33.02 9.11 -20.46
#